data_AF-A0A7X8AEW4-F1
#
_entry.id   AF-A0A7X8AEW4-F1
#
_cell.length_a   1.000
_cell.length_b   1.000
_cell.length_c   1.000
_cell.angle_alpha   90.00
_cell.angle_beta   90.00
_cell.angle_gamma   90.00
#
_symmetry.space_group_name_H-M   'P 1'
#
loop_
_entity.id
_entity.type
_entity.pdbx_description
1 polymer ?
#
loop_
_entity_poly.entity_id
_entity_poly.type
_entity_poly.pdbx_seq_one_letter_code
_entity_poly.pdbx_strand_id
1 'polypeptide(L)'
;MDARNQRLFNIIIFSSLILTLGVTILTNLHNWWKLIPLSLLLLFSFMLRRKRLFGERLSKILSELSFAFDIVLLYLISISDMSRVAMFYFYIDIIDIVLFYPIRQSIVISVIIYFEYVFIQFVRYIKWNYFDFAYFSPVLYEDALYFVFVFLIMYIAKQQIIQKQVLTQTMHQLEERTRQYGETNQKLQENARRAENHI
;
A
#
# COMPACT_ATOMS: atom_id res chain seq x y z
N MET A 1 -3.11 11.46 1.49
CA MET A 1 -2.26 11.45 0.29
C MET A 1 -2.87 12.38 -0.76
N ASP A 2 -2.03 13.12 -1.49
CA ASP A 2 -2.49 14.02 -2.54
C ASP A 2 -3.05 13.20 -3.72
N ALA A 3 -4.08 13.71 -4.40
CA ALA A 3 -4.79 13.00 -5.47
C ALA A 3 -3.85 12.62 -6.63
N ARG A 4 -2.87 13.47 -6.92
CA ARG A 4 -1.84 13.22 -7.94
C ARG A 4 -0.95 12.03 -7.55
N ASN A 5 -0.46 12.01 -6.30
CA ASN A 5 0.37 10.92 -5.80
C ASN A 5 -0.41 9.62 -5.74
N GLN A 6 -1.67 9.67 -5.27
CA GLN A 6 -2.58 8.52 -5.26
C GLN A 6 -2.80 7.95 -6.65
N ARG A 7 -3.02 8.78 -7.66
CA ARG A 7 -3.16 8.31 -9.05
C ARG A 7 -1.88 7.64 -9.54
N LEU A 8 -0.71 8.22 -9.25
CA LEU A 8 0.58 7.70 -9.69
C LEU A 8 0.90 6.35 -9.03
N PHE A 9 0.76 6.22 -7.71
CA PHE A 9 0.92 4.95 -7.02
C PHE A 9 -0.10 3.91 -7.47
N ASN A 10 -1.33 4.35 -7.77
CA ASN A 10 -2.34 3.44 -8.28
C ASN A 10 -1.92 2.85 -9.63
N ILE A 11 -1.42 3.69 -10.55
CA ILE A 11 -0.90 3.27 -11.85
C ILE A 11 0.24 2.27 -11.67
N ILE A 12 1.24 2.60 -10.83
CA ILE A 12 2.38 1.71 -10.58
C ILE A 12 1.91 0.34 -10.10
N ILE A 13 1.07 0.29 -9.07
CA ILE A 13 0.60 -0.98 -8.50
C ILE A 13 -0.22 -1.78 -9.51
N PHE A 14 -1.13 -1.14 -10.27
CA PHE A 14 -1.89 -1.85 -11.31
C PHE A 14 -1.00 -2.35 -12.44
N SER A 15 -0.02 -1.56 -12.89
CA SER A 15 0.97 -1.99 -13.88
C SER A 15 1.80 -3.16 -13.38
N SER A 16 2.23 -3.14 -12.12
CA SER A 16 2.92 -4.27 -11.49
C SER A 16 2.04 -5.52 -11.43
N LEU A 17 0.78 -5.40 -11.02
CA LEU A 17 -0.15 -6.54 -10.99
C LEU A 17 -0.37 -7.15 -12.38
N ILE A 18 -0.58 -6.32 -13.40
CA ILE A 18 -0.79 -6.77 -14.78
C ILE A 18 0.49 -7.44 -15.32
N LEU A 19 1.66 -6.87 -15.03
CA LEU A 19 2.93 -7.45 -15.44
C LEU A 19 3.17 -8.80 -14.75
N THR A 20 2.99 -8.89 -13.44
CA THR A 20 3.11 -10.15 -12.69
C THR A 20 2.11 -11.19 -13.20
N LEU A 21 0.89 -10.79 -13.53
CA LEU A 21 -0.13 -11.65 -14.15
C LEU A 21 0.33 -12.18 -15.51
N GLY A 22 0.82 -11.31 -16.39
CA GLY A 22 1.34 -11.70 -17.70
C GLY A 22 2.46 -12.72 -17.58
N VAL A 23 3.44 -12.47 -16.70
CA VAL A 23 4.57 -13.39 -16.48
C VAL A 23 4.12 -14.71 -15.84
N THR A 24 3.18 -14.67 -14.88
CA THR A 24 2.65 -15.88 -14.23
C THR A 24 1.92 -16.78 -15.23
N ILE A 25 1.13 -16.21 -16.14
CA ILE A 25 0.44 -16.97 -17.19
C ILE A 25 1.43 -17.54 -18.20
N LEU A 26 2.38 -16.74 -18.70
CA LEU A 26 3.37 -17.18 -19.69
C LEU A 26 4.22 -18.34 -19.19
N THR A 27 4.54 -18.34 -17.89
CA THR A 27 5.35 -19.40 -17.26
C THR A 27 4.54 -20.62 -16.83
N ASN A 28 3.21 -20.53 -16.79
CA ASN A 28 2.30 -21.60 -16.38
C ASN A 28 1.19 -21.84 -17.40
N LEU A 29 1.56 -21.98 -18.69
CA LEU A 29 0.62 -22.21 -19.79
C LEU A 29 -0.30 -23.41 -19.59
N HIS A 30 0.06 -24.40 -18.76
CA HIS A 30 -0.82 -25.53 -18.46
C HIS A 30 -1.98 -25.18 -17.51
N ASN A 31 -1.78 -24.21 -16.61
CA ASN A 31 -2.75 -23.81 -15.58
C ASN A 31 -3.43 -22.46 -15.88
N TRP A 32 -3.27 -21.94 -17.10
CA TRP A 32 -3.75 -20.62 -17.50
C TRP A 32 -5.23 -20.38 -17.17
N TRP A 33 -6.07 -21.40 -17.38
CA TRP A 33 -7.51 -21.35 -17.15
C TRP A 33 -7.89 -21.18 -15.67
N LYS A 34 -7.04 -21.59 -14.73
CA LYS A 34 -7.20 -21.32 -13.28
C LYS A 34 -6.64 -19.97 -12.89
N LEU A 35 -5.49 -19.61 -13.46
CA LEU A 35 -4.73 -18.42 -13.08
C LEU A 35 -5.41 -17.12 -13.53
N ILE A 36 -6.01 -17.09 -14.73
CA ILE A 36 -6.73 -15.91 -15.24
C ILE A 36 -7.89 -15.48 -14.32
N PRO A 37 -8.88 -16.34 -14.00
CA PRO A 37 -10.01 -15.91 -13.18
C PRO A 37 -9.57 -15.52 -11.76
N LEU A 38 -8.62 -16.25 -11.15
CA LEU A 38 -8.09 -15.90 -9.82
C LEU A 38 -7.40 -14.53 -9.83
N SER A 39 -6.60 -14.25 -10.85
CA SER A 39 -5.88 -12.99 -10.96
C SER A 39 -6.82 -11.81 -11.29
N LEU A 40 -7.89 -12.06 -12.05
CA LEU A 40 -8.95 -11.06 -12.29
C LEU A 40 -9.74 -10.76 -11.00
N LEU A 41 -10.05 -11.77 -10.19
CA LEU A 41 -10.67 -11.59 -8.88
C LEU A 41 -9.76 -10.77 -7.95
N LEU A 42 -8.44 -11.02 -7.99
CA LEU A 42 -7.46 -10.25 -7.23
C LEU A 42 -7.47 -8.78 -7.68
N LEU A 43 -7.38 -8.52 -8.99
CA LEU A 43 -7.47 -7.16 -9.55
C LEU A 43 -8.77 -6.45 -9.13
N PHE A 44 -9.89 -7.16 -9.17
CA PHE A 44 -11.18 -6.61 -8.76
C PHE A 44 -11.21 -6.25 -7.27
N SER A 45 -10.65 -7.11 -6.42
CA SER A 45 -10.51 -6.88 -4.99
C SER A 45 -9.66 -5.62 -4.70
N PHE A 46 -8.51 -5.45 -5.38
CA PHE A 46 -7.72 -4.22 -5.33
C PHE A 46 -8.50 -2.96 -5.78
N MET A 47 -9.33 -3.07 -6.82
CA MET A 47 -10.18 -1.96 -7.26
C MET A 47 -11.25 -1.60 -6.20
N LEU A 48 -11.84 -2.59 -5.54
CA LEU A 48 -12.83 -2.39 -4.49
C LEU A 48 -12.22 -1.68 -3.27
N ARG A 49 -11.02 -2.06 -2.83
CA ARG A 49 -10.32 -1.41 -1.70
C ARG A 49 -10.06 0.08 -1.95
N ARG A 50 -9.79 0.45 -3.21
CA ARG A 50 -9.44 1.83 -3.59
C ARG A 50 -10.65 2.73 -3.78
N LYS A 51 -11.82 2.16 -4.05
CA LYS A 51 -13.05 2.93 -4.26
C LYS A 51 -13.81 3.07 -2.94
N ARG A 52 -13.88 4.29 -2.39
CA ARG A 52 -14.87 4.65 -1.35
C ARG A 52 -16.27 4.76 -1.95
N LEU A 53 -16.82 3.65 -2.45
CA LEU A 53 -18.16 3.60 -3.03
C LEU A 53 -19.27 3.63 -1.98
N PHE A 54 -18.94 3.28 -0.73
CA PHE A 54 -19.89 3.15 0.37
C PHE A 54 -19.47 4.06 1.54
N GLY A 55 -20.42 4.45 2.39
CA GLY A 55 -20.15 5.29 3.56
C GLY A 55 -19.03 4.73 4.46
N GLU A 56 -18.41 5.57 5.29
CA GLU A 56 -17.15 5.27 6.01
C GLU A 56 -17.14 3.92 6.73
N ARG A 57 -18.26 3.53 7.36
CA ARG A 57 -18.38 2.28 8.12
C ARG A 57 -18.42 1.03 7.23
N LEU A 58 -19.20 1.07 6.14
CA LEU A 58 -19.29 -0.01 5.17
C LEU A 58 -17.99 -0.13 4.36
N SER A 59 -17.37 1.00 4.01
CA SER A 59 -16.07 1.02 3.34
C SER A 59 -14.98 0.32 4.17
N LYS A 60 -15.02 0.47 5.50
CA LYS A 60 -14.06 -0.20 6.40
C LYS A 60 -14.27 -1.71 6.43
N ILE A 61 -15.51 -2.17 6.61
CA ILE A 61 -15.83 -3.61 6.65
C ILE A 61 -15.50 -4.29 5.32
N LEU A 62 -15.86 -3.65 4.19
CA LEU A 62 -15.52 -4.15 2.85
C LEU A 62 -14.01 -4.23 2.64
N SER A 63 -13.23 -3.27 3.16
CA SER A 63 -11.77 -3.32 3.05
C SER A 63 -11.16 -4.48 3.84
N GLU A 64 -11.68 -4.78 5.03
CA GLU A 64 -11.22 -5.89 5.87
C GLU A 64 -11.59 -7.26 5.25
N LEU A 65 -12.81 -7.39 4.71
CA LEU A 65 -13.24 -8.61 4.01
C LEU A 65 -12.47 -8.83 2.70
N SER A 66 -12.23 -7.77 1.95
CA SER A 66 -11.46 -7.80 0.71
C SER A 66 -10.03 -8.27 0.99
N PHE A 67 -9.42 -7.84 2.10
CA PHE A 67 -8.11 -8.34 2.50
C PHE A 67 -8.10 -9.86 2.81
N ALA A 68 -9.07 -10.36 3.58
CA ALA A 68 -9.18 -11.80 3.84
C ALA A 68 -9.39 -12.60 2.54
N PHE A 69 -10.13 -12.03 1.59
CA PHE A 69 -10.32 -12.60 0.26
C PHE A 69 -9.02 -12.60 -0.56
N ASP A 70 -8.22 -11.54 -0.49
CA ASP A 70 -6.94 -11.44 -1.18
C ASP A 70 -5.93 -12.47 -0.70
N ILE A 71 -5.80 -12.68 0.62
CA ILE A 71 -5.04 -13.79 1.22
C ILE A 71 -5.42 -15.10 0.53
N VAL A 72 -6.70 -15.47 0.57
CA VAL A 72 -7.16 -16.74 -0.03
C VAL A 72 -6.84 -16.83 -1.52
N LEU A 73 -6.98 -15.73 -2.27
CA LEU A 73 -6.59 -15.69 -3.68
C LEU A 73 -5.08 -15.88 -3.88
N LEU A 74 -4.25 -15.20 -3.10
CA LEU A 74 -2.80 -15.32 -3.15
C LEU A 74 -2.36 -16.76 -2.85
N TYR A 75 -2.98 -17.40 -1.86
CA TYR A 75 -2.78 -18.83 -1.59
C TYR A 75 -3.10 -19.71 -2.80
N LEU A 76 -4.28 -19.56 -3.39
CA LEU A 76 -4.73 -20.36 -4.53
C LEU A 76 -3.87 -20.15 -5.78
N ILE A 77 -3.47 -18.90 -6.05
CA ILE A 77 -2.57 -18.56 -7.16
C ILE A 77 -1.21 -19.21 -6.92
N SER A 78 -0.66 -19.10 -5.70
CA SER A 78 0.69 -19.58 -5.38
C SER A 78 0.84 -21.10 -5.40
N ILE A 79 -0.22 -21.85 -5.09
CA ILE A 79 -0.23 -23.31 -5.25
C ILE A 79 -0.35 -23.72 -6.72
N SER A 80 -1.02 -22.90 -7.54
CA SER A 80 -1.19 -23.16 -8.97
C SER A 80 0.02 -22.73 -9.81
N ASP A 81 0.88 -21.87 -9.24
CA ASP A 81 2.11 -21.37 -9.85
C ASP A 81 3.32 -22.27 -9.56
N MET A 82 3.92 -22.82 -10.61
CA MET A 82 5.17 -23.59 -10.52
C MET A 82 6.43 -22.73 -10.66
N SER A 83 6.32 -21.52 -11.24
CA SER A 83 7.48 -20.71 -11.67
C SER A 83 7.99 -19.72 -10.63
N ARG A 84 7.40 -19.70 -9.42
CA ARG A 84 7.77 -18.82 -8.30
C ARG A 84 7.45 -17.34 -8.53
N VAL A 85 6.80 -16.99 -9.64
CA VAL A 85 6.40 -15.62 -9.98
C VAL A 85 5.28 -15.11 -9.07
N ALA A 86 4.45 -16.01 -8.53
CA ALA A 86 3.37 -15.64 -7.61
C ALA A 86 3.86 -14.93 -6.33
N MET A 87 5.14 -15.07 -5.98
CA MET A 87 5.77 -14.36 -4.86
C MET A 87 5.69 -12.84 -5.01
N PHE A 88 5.74 -12.33 -6.24
CA PHE A 88 5.64 -10.89 -6.50
C PHE A 88 4.30 -10.29 -6.07
N TYR A 89 3.23 -11.09 -6.04
CA TYR A 89 1.93 -10.60 -5.56
C TYR A 89 1.94 -10.25 -4.07
N PHE A 90 2.67 -11.00 -3.24
CA PHE A 90 2.80 -10.68 -1.81
C PHE A 90 3.52 -9.35 -1.59
N TYR A 91 4.58 -9.09 -2.36
CA TYR A 91 5.27 -7.79 -2.31
C TYR A 91 4.37 -6.64 -2.77
N ILE A 92 3.59 -6.84 -3.83
CA ILE A 92 2.66 -5.82 -4.33
C ILE A 92 1.57 -5.54 -3.29
N ASP A 93 1.03 -6.56 -2.62
CA ASP A 93 0.00 -6.38 -1.58
C ASP A 93 0.57 -5.65 -0.35
N ILE A 94 1.81 -5.96 0.07
CA ILE A 94 2.50 -5.18 1.12
C ILE A 94 2.67 -3.72 0.72
N ILE A 95 3.13 -3.45 -0.51
CA ILE A 95 3.31 -2.08 -1.00
C ILE A 95 1.98 -1.31 -0.93
N ASP A 96 0.88 -1.92 -1.38
CA ASP A 96 -0.45 -1.32 -1.33
C ASP A 96 -0.88 -1.04 0.12
N ILE A 97 -0.78 -2.03 0.99
CA ILE A 97 -1.19 -1.91 2.39
C ILE A 97 -0.38 -0.85 3.13
N VAL A 98 0.95 -0.84 2.95
CA VAL A 98 1.82 0.15 3.59
C VAL A 98 1.44 1.55 3.14
N LEU A 99 1.19 1.79 1.86
CA LEU A 99 0.85 3.12 1.35
C LEU A 99 -0.53 3.61 1.78
N PHE A 100 -1.55 2.76 1.74
CA PHE A 100 -2.95 3.20 1.80
C PHE A 100 -3.64 3.03 3.16
N TYR A 101 -3.15 2.15 4.04
CA TYR A 101 -3.78 1.90 5.35
C TYR A 101 -3.11 2.68 6.48
N PRO A 102 -3.76 2.90 7.63
CA PRO A 102 -3.11 3.42 8.83
C PRO A 102 -1.87 2.61 9.25
N ILE A 103 -0.83 3.27 9.74
CA ILE A 103 0.48 2.65 10.07
C ILE A 103 0.34 1.40 10.96
N ARG A 104 -0.50 1.46 11.99
CA ARG A 104 -0.72 0.32 12.90
C ARG A 104 -1.32 -0.88 12.16
N GLN A 105 -2.31 -0.63 11.30
CA GLN A 105 -2.93 -1.69 10.51
C GLN A 105 -1.96 -2.24 9.47
N SER A 106 -1.19 -1.38 8.81
CA SER A 106 -0.22 -1.85 7.81
C SER A 106 0.85 -2.77 8.41
N ILE A 107 1.33 -2.51 9.63
CA ILE A 107 2.30 -3.40 10.30
C ILE A 107 1.68 -4.78 10.53
N VAL A 108 0.51 -4.83 11.16
CA VAL A 108 -0.17 -6.11 11.48
C VAL A 108 -0.45 -6.90 10.21
N ILE A 109 -0.98 -6.23 9.19
CA ILE A 109 -1.34 -6.86 7.93
C ILE A 109 -0.10 -7.36 7.18
N SER A 110 0.97 -6.57 7.09
CA SER A 110 2.22 -7.02 6.44
C SER A 110 2.84 -8.23 7.14
N VAL A 111 2.73 -8.33 8.47
CA VAL A 111 3.16 -9.52 9.22
C VAL A 111 2.30 -10.73 8.87
N ILE A 112 0.97 -10.58 8.76
CA ILE A 112 0.07 -11.66 8.34
C ILE A 112 0.42 -12.16 6.93
N ILE A 113 0.62 -11.24 5.97
CA ILE A 113 1.02 -11.59 4.60
C ILE A 113 2.33 -12.36 4.59
N TYR A 114 3.30 -11.95 5.41
CA TYR A 114 4.58 -12.66 5.52
C TYR A 114 4.39 -14.08 6.08
N PHE A 115 3.57 -14.25 7.13
CA PHE A 115 3.30 -15.60 7.66
C PHE A 115 2.59 -16.49 6.65
N GLU A 116 1.64 -15.94 5.88
CA GLU A 116 0.99 -16.66 4.79
C GLU A 116 2.00 -17.08 3.71
N TYR A 117 2.88 -16.16 3.31
CA TYR A 117 3.94 -16.44 2.37
C TYR A 117 4.84 -17.60 2.85
N VAL A 118 5.29 -17.56 4.10
CA VAL A 118 6.10 -18.62 4.72
C VAL A 118 5.33 -19.94 4.74
N PHE A 119 4.05 -19.91 5.09
CA PHE A 119 3.19 -21.10 5.10
C PHE A 119 3.06 -21.73 3.71
N ILE A 120 2.89 -20.92 2.66
CA ILE A 120 2.82 -21.40 1.27
C ILE A 120 4.14 -22.04 0.85
N GLN A 121 5.28 -21.41 1.19
CA GLN A 121 6.60 -21.98 0.89
C GLN A 121 6.80 -23.32 1.60
N PHE A 122 6.38 -23.41 2.86
CA PHE A 122 6.41 -24.65 3.63
C PHE A 122 5.55 -25.75 2.98
N VAL A 123 4.30 -25.44 2.61
CA VAL A 123 3.39 -26.39 1.93
C VAL A 123 3.95 -26.85 0.59
N ARG A 124 4.52 -25.94 -0.21
CA ARG A 124 5.18 -26.29 -1.47
C ARG A 124 6.40 -27.17 -1.24
N TYR A 125 7.22 -26.85 -0.25
CA TYR A 125 8.44 -27.59 0.04
C TYR A 125 8.13 -29.04 0.45
N ILE A 126 7.18 -29.25 1.36
CA ILE A 126 6.75 -30.59 1.81
C ILE A 126 6.11 -31.40 0.68
N LYS A 127 5.37 -30.75 -0.22
CA LYS A 127 4.73 -31.44 -1.35
C LYS A 127 5.75 -32.09 -2.29
N TRP A 128 6.92 -31.47 -2.46
CA TRP A 128 7.89 -31.86 -3.49
C TRP A 128 9.19 -32.45 -2.93
N ASN A 129 9.46 -32.35 -1.63
CA ASN A 129 10.71 -32.80 -1.00
C ASN A 129 10.46 -33.50 0.34
N TYR A 130 11.40 -34.34 0.76
CA TYR A 130 11.50 -34.76 2.16
C TYR A 130 11.95 -33.57 3.00
N PHE A 131 11.28 -33.30 4.12
CA PHE A 131 11.48 -32.06 4.86
C PHE A 131 12.89 -32.01 5.49
N ASP A 132 13.75 -31.12 4.97
CA ASP A 132 15.03 -30.76 5.57
C ASP A 132 15.05 -29.28 5.97
N PHE A 133 15.02 -29.03 7.29
CA PHE A 133 15.04 -27.67 7.84
C PHE A 133 16.36 -26.94 7.57
N ALA A 134 17.48 -27.66 7.44
CA ALA A 134 18.79 -27.06 7.18
C ALA A 134 18.84 -26.42 5.78
N TYR A 135 18.09 -26.97 4.82
CA TYR A 135 17.95 -26.43 3.47
C TYR A 135 16.86 -25.36 3.37
N PHE A 136 15.80 -25.46 4.17
CA PHE A 136 14.67 -24.52 4.16
C PHE A 136 14.97 -23.20 4.89
N SER A 137 15.74 -23.25 5.98
CA SER A 137 15.98 -22.07 6.83
C SER A 137 16.73 -20.90 6.16
N PRO A 138 17.76 -21.09 5.30
CA PRO A 138 18.45 -19.96 4.67
C PRO A 138 17.55 -19.18 3.72
N VAL A 139 16.69 -19.88 2.97
CA VAL A 139 15.72 -19.29 2.05
C VAL A 139 14.70 -18.43 2.82
N LEU A 140 14.23 -18.91 3.97
CA LEU A 140 13.33 -18.14 4.83
C LEU A 140 13.97 -16.85 5.36
N TYR A 141 15.25 -16.89 5.75
CA TYR A 141 15.96 -15.70 6.21
C TYR A 141 16.17 -14.68 5.10
N GLU A 142 16.51 -15.14 3.89
CA GLU A 142 16.66 -14.26 2.72
C GLU A 142 15.33 -13.58 2.37
N ASP A 143 14.24 -14.35 2.35
CA ASP A 143 12.90 -13.82 2.12
C ASP A 143 12.46 -12.85 3.22
N ALA A 144 12.77 -13.15 4.48
CA ALA A 144 12.52 -12.23 5.60
C ALA A 144 13.21 -10.88 5.38
N LEU A 145 14.48 -10.90 4.94
CA LEU A 145 15.24 -9.69 4.66
C LEU A 145 14.60 -8.90 3.52
N TYR A 146 14.17 -9.54 2.43
CA TYR A 146 13.47 -8.86 1.34
C TYR A 146 12.14 -8.25 1.78
N PHE A 147 11.35 -8.97 2.58
CA PHE A 147 10.09 -8.45 3.12
C PHE A 147 10.31 -7.24 4.02
N VAL A 148 11.27 -7.31 4.94
CA VAL A 148 11.63 -6.20 5.83
C VAL A 148 12.14 -5.01 5.01
N PHE A 149 12.98 -5.26 4.01
CA PHE A 149 13.53 -4.21 3.15
C PHE A 149 12.43 -3.47 2.37
N VAL A 150 11.54 -4.21 1.69
CA VAL A 150 10.39 -3.63 0.97
C VAL A 150 9.49 -2.86 1.92
N PHE A 151 9.16 -3.44 3.08
CA PHE A 151 8.33 -2.78 4.08
C PHE A 151 8.96 -1.46 4.54
N LEU A 152 10.25 -1.44 4.88
CA LEU A 152 10.95 -0.25 5.37
C LEU A 152 11.02 0.85 4.32
N ILE A 153 11.35 0.51 3.07
CA ILE A 153 11.36 1.49 1.98
C ILE A 153 10.00 2.12 1.81
N MET A 154 8.94 1.32 1.76
CA MET A 154 7.59 1.82 1.61
C MET A 154 7.12 2.63 2.81
N TYR A 155 7.51 2.22 4.01
CA TYR A 155 7.23 2.95 5.24
C TYR A 155 7.89 4.33 5.25
N ILE A 156 9.17 4.42 4.89
CA ILE A 156 9.90 5.68 4.77
C ILE A 156 9.26 6.57 3.71
N ALA A 157 8.95 6.02 2.53
CA ALA A 157 8.29 6.76 1.45
C ALA A 157 6.94 7.34 1.92
N LYS A 158 6.14 6.58 2.66
CA LYS A 158 4.90 7.06 3.26
C LYS A 158 5.12 8.18 4.27
N GLN A 159 6.12 8.06 5.14
CA GLN A 159 6.44 9.13 6.10
C GLN A 159 6.84 10.41 5.38
N GLN A 160 7.65 10.33 4.33
CA GLN A 160 8.02 11.48 3.50
C GLN A 160 6.80 12.13 2.84
N ILE A 161 5.83 11.33 2.36
CA ILE A 161 4.57 11.85 1.82
C ILE A 161 3.79 12.60 2.89
N ILE A 162 3.60 12.01 4.06
CA ILE A 162 2.86 12.64 5.17
C ILE A 162 3.53 13.95 5.59
N GLN A 163 4.85 13.95 5.77
CA GLN A 163 5.61 15.14 6.13
C GLN A 163 5.46 16.26 5.09
N LYS A 164 5.54 15.93 3.80
CA LYS A 164 5.33 16.91 2.73
C LYS A 164 3.93 17.50 2.77
N GLN A 165 2.90 16.69 3.03
CA GLN A 165 1.52 17.17 3.14
C GLN A 165 1.33 18.13 4.33
N VAL A 166 1.87 17.78 5.50
CA VAL A 166 1.82 18.62 6.70
C VAL A 166 2.55 19.93 6.47
N LEU A 167 3.72 19.90 5.83
CA LEU A 167 4.49 21.09 5.51
C LEU A 167 3.72 22.04 4.58
N THR A 168 3.11 21.52 3.50
CA THR A 168 2.30 22.33 2.59
C THR A 168 1.11 22.97 3.29
N GLN A 169 0.41 22.23 4.15
CA GLN A 169 -0.71 22.76 4.93
C GLN A 169 -0.26 23.86 5.91
N THR A 170 0.87 23.64 6.59
CA THR A 170 1.43 24.60 7.53
C THR A 170 1.86 25.90 6.83
N MET A 171 2.47 25.79 5.64
CA MET A 171 2.85 26.95 4.83
C MET A 171 1.63 27.77 4.41
N HIS A 172 0.55 27.12 3.96
CA HIS A 172 -0.69 27.81 3.62
C HIS A 172 -1.30 28.54 4.83
N GLN A 173 -1.31 27.91 6.00
CA GLN A 173 -1.77 28.54 7.24
C GLN A 173 -0.90 29.73 7.66
N LEU A 174 0.42 29.65 7.45
CA LEU A 174 1.35 30.74 7.72
C LEU A 174 1.13 31.92 6.76
N GLU A 175 0.91 31.66 5.48
CA GLU A 175 0.59 32.68 4.49
C GLU A 175 -0.72 33.41 4.85
N GLU A 176 -1.77 32.67 5.20
CA GLU A 176 -3.05 33.25 5.64
C GLU A 176 -2.89 34.12 6.90
N ARG A 177 -2.17 33.63 7.91
CA ARG A 177 -1.91 34.41 9.14
C ARG A 177 -1.07 35.64 8.86
N THR A 178 -0.04 35.53 8.01
CA THR A 178 0.82 36.66 7.63
C THR A 178 -0.01 37.74 6.94
N ARG A 179 -0.92 37.35 6.05
CA ARG A 179 -1.86 38.28 5.41
C ARG A 179 -2.78 38.96 6.42
N GLN A 180 -3.36 38.21 7.35
CA GLN A 180 -4.21 38.77 8.41
C GLN A 180 -3.46 39.77 9.30
N TYR A 181 -2.21 39.47 9.68
CA TYR A 181 -1.38 40.40 10.43
C TYR A 181 -1.04 41.66 9.62
N GLY A 182 -0.75 41.52 8.33
CA GLY A 182 -0.54 42.66 7.43
C GLY A 182 -1.75 43.59 7.36
N GLU A 183 -2.94 43.03 7.15
CA GLU A 183 -4.20 43.78 7.12
C GLU A 183 -4.52 44.43 8.49
N THR A 184 -4.24 43.73 9.59
CA THR A 184 -4.43 44.27 10.95
C THR A 184 -3.48 45.42 11.24
N ASN A 185 -2.22 45.29 10.83
CA ASN A 185 -1.21 46.33 11.06
C ASN A 185 -1.51 47.60 10.24
N GLN A 186 -1.99 47.44 9.00
CA GLN A 186 -2.49 48.56 8.20
C GLN A 186 -3.66 49.30 8.88
N LYS A 187 -4.64 48.56 9.41
CA LYS A 187 -5.78 49.15 10.15
C LYS A 187 -5.32 49.87 11.42
N LEU A 188 -4.35 49.32 12.14
CA LEU A 188 -3.79 49.97 13.33
C LEU A 188 -3.06 51.28 12.96
N GLN A 189 -2.29 51.29 11.88
CA GLN A 189 -1.63 52.52 11.40
C GLN A 189 -2.63 53.58 10.94
N GLU A 190 -3.70 53.19 10.23
CA GLU A 190 -4.76 54.14 9.84
C GLU A 190 -5.48 54.73 11.06
N ASN A 191 -5.80 53.91 12.06
CA ASN A 191 -6.44 54.36 13.28
C ASN A 191 -5.53 55.27 14.11
N ALA A 192 -4.23 54.95 14.19
CA ALA A 192 -3.24 55.80 14.87
C ALA A 192 -3.14 57.18 14.18
N ARG A 193 -3.03 57.23 12.86
CA ARG A 193 -3.02 58.50 12.10
C ARG A 193 -4.30 59.31 12.27
N ARG A 194 -5.46 58.65 12.32
CA ARG A 194 -6.74 59.33 12.58
C ARG A 194 -6.77 59.93 13.98
N ALA A 195 -6.27 59.20 14.98
CA ALA A 195 -6.21 59.70 16.35
C ALA A 195 -5.25 60.90 16.47
N GLU A 196 -4.10 60.89 15.80
CA GLU A 196 -3.17 62.02 15.77
C GLU A 196 -3.77 63.27 15.12
N ASN A 197 -4.58 63.12 14.06
CA ASN A 197 -5.21 64.24 13.37
C ASN A 197 -6.43 64.84 14.10
N HIS A 198 -6.86 64.24 15.21
CA HIS A 198 -7.97 64.71 16.05
C HIS A 198 -7.51 65.41 17.34
N ILE A 199 -6.20 65.63 17.48
CA ILE A 199 -5.55 66.42 18.54
C ILE A 199 -5.15 67.77 17.93
#